data_AF-A0A950SDA3-F1
#
_entry.id   AF-A0A950SDA3-F1
#
_cell.length_a   1.000
_cell.length_b   1.000
_cell.length_c   1.000
_cell.angle_alpha   90.00
_cell.angle_beta   90.00
_cell.angle_gamma   90.00
#
_symmetry.space_group_name_H-M   'P 1'
#
loop_
_entity.id
_entity.type
_entity.pdbx_description
1 polymer ?
#
loop_
_entity_poly.entity_id
_entity_poly.type
_entity_poly.pdbx_seq_one_letter_code
_entity_poly.pdbx_strand_id
1 'polypeptide(L)' 'MLADTARFRADDPDPLVIASLACPICLRSDDIEWTAALDGYDPSVACRCPRCQERWRVYLAPHQALRFGLIDVLAD' A
#
# COMPACT_ATOMS: atom_id res chain seq x y z
N MET A 1 8.30 -13.97 -3.25
CA MET A 1 7.48 -12.75 -3.32
C MET A 1 8.04 -11.79 -2.28
N LEU A 2 8.42 -10.58 -2.68
CA LEU A 2 8.94 -9.58 -1.75
C LEU A 2 7.83 -9.12 -0.79
N ALA A 3 8.22 -8.72 0.41
CA ALA A 3 7.31 -8.21 1.42
C ALA A 3 7.93 -6.97 2.11
N ASP A 4 7.06 -6.06 2.53
CA ASP A 4 7.41 -4.88 3.32
C ASP A 4 6.28 -4.57 4.32
N THR A 5 6.52 -3.61 5.21
CA THR A 5 5.53 -3.08 6.15
C THR A 5 5.32 -1.60 5.87
N ALA A 6 4.07 -1.15 5.87
CA ALA A 6 3.75 0.24 5.62
C ALA A 6 4.33 1.17 6.69
N ARG A 7 4.84 2.32 6.22
CA ARG A 7 5.48 3.34 7.06
C ARG A 7 4.75 4.68 6.88
N PHE A 8 3.59 4.79 7.52
CA PHE A 8 2.82 6.03 7.64
C PHE A 8 2.03 6.05 8.96
N ARG A 9 1.68 7.24 9.42
CA ARG A 9 0.84 7.51 10.59
C ARG A 9 -0.61 7.76 10.19
N ALA A 10 -1.53 7.65 11.15
CA ALA A 10 -2.96 7.83 10.88
C ALA A 10 -3.31 9.23 10.34
N ASP A 11 -2.54 10.25 10.72
CA ASP A 11 -2.72 11.66 10.34
C ASP A 11 -1.82 12.09 9.18
N ASP A 12 -1.02 11.18 8.61
CA ASP A 12 -0.23 11.51 7.44
C ASP A 12 -1.15 11.85 6.24
N PRO A 13 -0.76 12.82 5.41
CA PRO A 13 -1.51 13.17 4.21
C PRO A 13 -1.49 12.02 3.21
N ASP A 14 -2.54 11.91 2.38
CA ASP A 14 -2.71 10.78 1.43
C ASP A 14 -1.48 10.48 0.57
N PRO A 15 -0.72 11.47 0.06
CA PRO A 15 0.51 11.19 -0.70
C PRO A 15 1.55 10.36 0.06
N LEU A 16 1.67 10.51 1.38
CA LEU A 16 2.58 9.70 2.19
C LEU A 16 2.05 8.29 2.42
N VAL A 17 0.72 8.15 2.55
CA VAL A 17 0.08 6.83 2.64
C VAL A 17 0.29 6.05 1.34
N ILE A 18 0.05 6.67 0.18
CA ILE A 18 0.30 6.04 -1.14
C ILE A 18 1.79 5.76 -1.35
N ALA A 19 2.68 6.65 -0.92
CA ALA A 19 4.12 6.43 -1.02
C ALA A 19 4.61 5.20 -0.24
N SER A 20 3.86 4.73 0.78
CA SER A 20 4.17 3.48 1.48
C SER A 20 4.04 2.24 0.59
N LEU A 21 3.38 2.35 -0.57
CA LEU A 21 3.29 1.31 -1.60
C LEU A 21 4.35 1.48 -2.70
N ALA A 22 5.41 2.26 -2.51
CA ALA A 22 6.42 2.46 -3.55
C ALA A 22 7.08 1.13 -3.96
N CYS A 23 7.41 1.00 -5.25
CA CYS A 23 8.12 -0.16 -5.76
C CYS A 23 9.51 -0.28 -5.10
N PRO A 24 9.87 -1.44 -4.52
CA PRO A 24 11.16 -1.61 -3.86
C PRO A 24 12.35 -1.65 -4.83
N ILE A 25 12.08 -1.83 -6.13
CA ILE A 25 13.11 -1.89 -7.18
C ILE A 25 13.28 -0.54 -7.87
N CYS A 26 12.18 0.07 -8.30
CA CYS A 26 12.22 1.34 -9.04
C CYS A 26 12.21 2.59 -8.16
N LEU A 27 11.84 2.47 -6.88
CA LEU A 27 11.67 3.57 -5.93
C LEU A 27 10.68 4.64 -6.44
N ARG A 28 9.57 4.16 -7.00
CA ARG A 28 8.50 4.94 -7.65
C ARG A 28 7.17 4.58 -7.00
N SER A 29 6.31 5.56 -6.77
CA SER A 29 4.96 5.39 -6.21
C SER A 29 3.85 5.76 -7.21
N ASP A 30 4.23 6.34 -8.35
CA ASP A 30 3.37 6.60 -9.50
C ASP A 30 2.99 5.28 -10.20
N ASP A 31 1.73 5.20 -10.63
CA ASP A 31 1.16 4.12 -11.44
C ASP A 31 1.32 2.70 -10.86
N ILE A 32 1.49 2.57 -9.55
CA ILE A 32 1.50 1.26 -8.89
C ILE A 32 0.10 0.67 -8.93
N GLU A 33 -0.04 -0.51 -9.53
CA GLU A 33 -1.28 -1.28 -9.48
C GLU A 33 -1.36 -1.97 -8.12
N TRP A 34 -2.48 -1.87 -7.42
CA TRP A 34 -2.63 -2.49 -6.12
C TRP A 34 -4.04 -3.03 -5.85
N THR A 35 -4.12 -3.96 -4.90
CA THR A 35 -5.38 -4.50 -4.38
C THR A 35 -5.25 -4.69 -2.88
N ALA A 36 -6.18 -4.10 -2.13
CA ALA A 36 -6.18 -4.14 -0.68
C ALA A 36 -7.01 -5.33 -0.14
N ALA A 37 -6.45 -6.02 0.84
CA ALA A 37 -7.13 -7.00 1.68
C ALA A 37 -7.06 -6.48 3.12
N LEU A 38 -8.00 -5.60 3.47
CA LEU A 38 -7.98 -4.85 4.74
C LEU A 38 -8.66 -5.60 5.89
N ASP A 39 -9.49 -6.59 5.57
CA ASP A 39 -10.19 -7.42 6.56
C ASP A 39 -9.35 -8.63 6.98
N GLY A 40 -9.50 -9.05 8.24
CA GLY A 40 -8.88 -10.26 8.77
C GLY A 40 -7.65 -10.02 9.64
N TYR A 41 -6.87 -11.09 9.87
CA TYR A 41 -5.78 -11.11 10.84
C TYR A 41 -4.52 -10.37 10.36
N ASP A 42 -4.20 -10.43 9.06
CA ASP A 42 -3.02 -9.81 8.45
C ASP A 42 -3.41 -8.85 7.31
N PRO A 43 -3.91 -7.64 7.64
CA PRO A 43 -4.31 -6.69 6.63
C PRO A 43 -3.10 -6.30 5.76
N SER A 44 -3.29 -6.33 4.44
CA SER A 44 -2.20 -6.14 3.50
C SER A 44 -2.67 -5.61 2.14
N VAL A 45 -1.72 -5.04 1.40
CA VAL A 45 -1.91 -4.55 0.03
C VAL A 45 -1.00 -5.33 -0.91
N ALA A 46 -1.58 -6.02 -1.89
CA ALA A 46 -0.83 -6.66 -2.96
C ALA A 46 -0.53 -5.62 -4.04
N CYS A 47 0.74 -5.46 -4.40
CA CYS A 47 1.21 -4.44 -5.32
C CYS A 47 1.88 -5.05 -6.55
N ARG A 48 1.80 -4.36 -7.68
CA ARG A 48 2.54 -4.65 -8.91
C ARG A 48 3.05 -3.36 -9.54
N CYS A 49 4.33 -3.34 -9.88
CA CYS A 49 4.90 -2.23 -10.65
C CYS A 49 4.77 -2.53 -12.16
N PRO A 50 4.07 -1.71 -12.96
CA PRO A 50 3.96 -1.95 -14.40
C PRO A 50 5.31 -1.79 -15.13
N ARG A 51 6.25 -1.02 -14.55
CA ARG A 51 7.56 -0.74 -15.15
C ARG A 51 8.56 -1.90 -15.05
N CYS A 52 8.84 -2.38 -13.84
CA CYS A 52 9.78 -3.49 -13.63
C CYS A 52 9.09 -4.85 -13.48
N GLN A 53 7.75 -4.88 -13.44
CA GLN A 53 6.91 -6.07 -13.29
C GLN A 53 7.02 -6.79 -11.95
N GLU A 54 7.78 -6.25 -10.98
CA GLU A 54 7.91 -6.83 -9.65
C GLU A 54 6.57 -6.82 -8.91
N ARG A 55 6.36 -7.86 -8.09
CA ARG A 55 5.17 -8.02 -7.25
C ARG A 55 5.58 -8.18 -5.79
N TRP A 56 4.97 -7.38 -4.92
CA TRP A 56 5.24 -7.43 -3.49
C TRP A 56 3.97 -7.25 -2.68
N ARG A 57 4.07 -7.55 -1.39
CA ARG A 57 2.98 -7.34 -0.43
C ARG A 57 3.44 -6.36 0.64
N VAL A 58 2.58 -5.39 0.96
CA VAL A 58 2.79 -4.46 2.07
C VAL A 58 1.82 -4.82 3.19
N TYR A 59 2.35 -5.15 4.36
CA TYR A 59 1.54 -5.41 5.55
C TYR A 59 1.22 -4.12 6.29
N LEU A 60 0.02 -4.07 6.86
CA LEU A 60 -0.52 -2.92 7.58
C LEU A 60 -0.71 -3.29 9.06
N ALA A 61 -0.46 -2.35 9.97
CA ALA A 61 -1.03 -2.44 11.30
C ALA A 61 -2.56 -2.15 11.25
N PRO A 62 -3.36 -2.56 12.26
CA PRO A 62 -4.81 -2.37 12.22
C PRO A 62 -5.26 -0.90 11.99
N HIS A 63 -4.57 0.06 12.61
CA HIS A 63 -4.88 1.49 12.42
C HIS A 63 -4.52 1.99 11.01
N GLN A 64 -3.46 1.43 10.40
CA GLN A 64 -3.08 1.73 9.02
C GLN A 64 -4.09 1.12 8.04
N ALA A 65 -4.60 -0.08 8.32
CA ALA A 65 -5.67 -0.70 7.52
C ALA A 65 -6.95 0.15 7.51
N LEU A 66 -7.38 0.64 8.68
CA LEU A 66 -8.51 1.56 8.77
C LEU A 66 -8.26 2.85 7.97
N ARG A 67 -7.09 3.47 8.14
CA ARG A 67 -6.72 4.70 7.42
C ARG A 67 -6.66 4.50 5.91
N PHE A 68 -6.17 3.34 5.46
CA PHE A 68 -6.07 2.99 4.05
C PHE A 68 -7.45 2.74 3.44
N GLY A 69 -8.37 2.09 4.17
CA GLY A 69 -9.75 1.89 3.71
C GLY A 69 -10.51 3.19 3.47
N LEU A 70 -10.16 4.28 4.18
CA LEU A 70 -10.72 5.60 3.92
C LEU A 70 -10.22 6.24 2.61
N ILE A 71 -9.04 5.82 2.11
CA ILE A 71 -8.52 6.29 0.82
C ILE A 71 -9.20 5.55 -0.32
N ASP A 72 -9.31 4.22 -0.20
CA ASP A 72 -9.91 3.35 -1.22
C ASP A 72 -11.35 3.78 -1.55
N VAL A 73 -12.15 4.06 -0.53
CA VAL A 73 -13.54 4.55 -0.68
C VAL A 73 -13.64 5.91 -1.39
N LEU A 74 -12.58 6.73 -1.37
CA LEU A 74 -12.57 8.04 -2.04
C LEU A 74 -12.00 7.98 -3.46
N ALA A 75 -11.48 6.83 -3.88
CA ALA A 75 -10.92 6.61 -5.22
C ALA A 75 -11.93 6.00 -6.21
N ASP A 76 -13.04 5.46 -5.72
CA ASP A 76 -14.24 5.04 -6.48
C ASP A 76 -15.22 6.21 -6.73
#